data_AF-A0A2P4NZH0-F1
#
_entry.id   AF-A0A2P4NZH0-F1
#
_cell.length_a   1.000
_cell.length_b   1.000
_cell.length_c   1.000
_cell.angle_alpha   90.00
_cell.angle_beta   90.00
_cell.angle_gamma   90.00
#
_symmetry.space_group_name_H-M   'P 1'
#
loop_
_entity.id
_entity.type
_entity.pdbx_description
1 polymer ?
#
loop_
_entity_poly.entity_id
_entity_poly.type
_entity_poly.pdbx_seq_one_letter_code
_entity_poly.pdbx_strand_id
1 'polypeptide(L)'
;MWQISSGYQPYRNENYDVSLAISIINGRREKIIDGTPAEYSKLYTECWKYEPHERPNMQDIVSTLKALISPDQNKPESNSSLVSVAQPKMPDGKSKPRNTKSKEQEKFNTQYSKEKEIYIVGSRSILFSFFKSEFTKLEGSLEIEGFENLEIINLKDLKLNSLKINDCSQLNKVDLSELTKLTSLYVRDCPNLTTDDCSLIGLTSLKSLKIIN
;
A
#
# COMPACT_ATOMS: atom_id res chain seq x y z
N MET A 1 3.45 22.78 5.64
CA MET A 1 2.25 23.64 5.78
C MET A 1 1.91 23.90 7.24
N TRP A 2 1.61 22.87 8.06
CA TRP A 2 1.32 23.07 9.48
C TRP A 2 2.40 23.89 10.22
N GLN A 3 3.69 23.55 10.08
CA GLN A 3 4.81 24.29 10.69
C GLN A 3 4.86 25.77 10.28
N ILE A 4 4.46 26.10 9.05
CA ILE A 4 4.42 27.50 8.57
C ILE A 4 3.29 28.24 9.27
N SER A 5 2.12 27.61 9.40
CA SER A 5 0.98 28.22 10.06
C SER A 5 1.15 28.32 11.58
N SER A 6 1.82 27.36 12.21
CA SER A 6 2.00 27.29 13.65
C SER A 6 3.21 28.08 14.13
N GLY A 7 4.22 28.25 13.27
CA GLY A 7 5.53 28.78 13.65
C GLY A 7 6.34 27.84 14.55
N TYR A 8 5.87 26.60 14.75
CA TYR A 8 6.45 25.64 15.67
C TYR A 8 7.00 24.41 14.96
N GLN A 9 8.06 23.84 15.52
CA GLN A 9 8.54 22.52 15.13
C GLN A 9 7.40 21.48 15.35
N PRO A 10 7.10 20.63 14.35
CA PRO A 10 6.14 19.53 14.53
C PRO A 10 6.56 18.61 15.68
N TYR A 11 5.62 18.22 16.52
CA TYR A 11 5.79 17.33 17.66
C TYR A 11 6.88 17.82 18.62
N ARG A 12 7.06 19.14 18.75
CA ARG A 12 8.13 19.77 19.56
C ARG A 12 8.21 19.34 21.04
N ASN A 13 7.15 18.76 21.58
CA ASN A 13 7.09 18.29 22.97
C ASN A 13 7.35 16.78 23.08
N GLU A 14 7.67 16.11 21.98
CA GLU A 14 7.88 14.67 21.89
C GLU A 14 9.34 14.38 21.53
N ASN A 15 9.81 13.22 21.96
CA ASN A 15 11.08 12.70 21.49
C ASN A 15 10.92 12.20 20.05
N TYR A 16 11.89 12.52 19.19
CA TYR A 16 11.96 12.04 17.81
C TYR A 16 12.48 10.59 17.77
N ASP A 17 11.72 9.71 18.40
CA ASP A 17 12.03 8.30 18.52
C ASP A 17 10.95 7.43 17.87
N VAL A 18 11.14 6.13 18.03
CA VAL A 18 10.26 5.10 17.51
C VAL A 18 8.83 5.24 18.08
N SER A 19 8.65 5.73 19.31
CA SER A 19 7.34 5.94 19.94
C SER A 19 6.53 7.02 19.21
N LEU A 20 7.18 8.11 18.82
CA LEU A 20 6.54 9.16 18.03
C LEU A 20 6.10 8.63 16.66
N ALA A 21 6.96 7.85 15.99
CA ALA A 21 6.62 7.23 14.72
C ALA A 21 5.38 6.31 14.83
N ILE A 22 5.31 5.46 15.87
CA ILE A 22 4.12 4.62 16.16
C ILE A 22 2.87 5.48 16.33
N SER A 23 2.98 6.57 17.08
CA SER A 23 1.84 7.44 17.34
C SER A 23 1.30 8.05 16.05
N ILE A 24 2.18 8.53 15.16
CA ILE A 24 1.82 9.11 13.86
C ILE A 24 1.15 8.07 12.96
N ILE A 25 1.69 6.86 12.91
CA ILE A 25 1.10 5.74 12.16
C ILE A 25 -0.32 5.44 12.66
N ASN A 26 -0.53 5.44 13.98
CA ASN A 26 -1.83 5.22 14.60
C ASN A 26 -2.80 6.41 14.48
N GLY A 27 -2.51 7.36 13.59
CA GLY A 27 -3.41 8.48 13.28
C GLY A 27 -3.19 9.71 14.15
N ARG A 28 -2.16 9.76 15.01
CA ARG A 28 -1.79 11.01 15.68
C ARG A 28 -1.43 12.05 14.63
N ARG A 29 -2.07 13.21 14.71
CA ARG A 29 -1.79 14.38 13.88
C ARG A 29 -1.65 15.59 14.77
N GLU A 30 -1.06 16.63 14.22
CA GLU A 30 -0.98 17.91 14.89
C GLU A 30 -2.35 18.52 15.10
N LYS A 31 -2.48 19.31 16.18
CA LYS A 31 -3.68 20.10 16.43
C LYS A 31 -3.74 21.27 15.45
N ILE A 32 -4.94 21.58 14.97
CA ILE A 32 -5.16 22.84 14.23
C ILE A 32 -4.90 23.98 15.20
N ILE A 33 -4.14 24.98 14.75
CA ILE A 33 -3.78 26.14 15.57
C ILE A 33 -4.82 27.23 15.39
N ASP A 34 -5.18 27.90 16.49
CA ASP A 34 -6.09 29.02 16.46
C ASP A 34 -5.53 30.15 15.59
N GLY A 35 -6.39 30.70 14.71
CA GLY A 35 -6.00 31.73 13.75
C GLY A 35 -5.52 31.19 12.40
N THR A 36 -5.34 29.88 12.23
CA THR A 36 -5.14 29.28 10.90
C THR A 36 -6.44 29.42 10.07
N PRO A 37 -6.39 29.94 8.83
CA PRO A 37 -7.56 29.96 7.94
C PRO A 37 -8.13 28.55 7.72
N ALA A 38 -9.46 28.43 7.75
CA ALA A 38 -10.14 27.13 7.73
C ALA A 38 -9.75 26.30 6.51
N GLU A 39 -9.70 26.91 5.34
CA GLU A 39 -9.37 26.27 4.08
C GLU A 39 -7.90 25.85 4.01
N TYR A 40 -6.99 26.63 4.61
CA TYR A 40 -5.57 26.26 4.72
C TYR A 40 -5.38 25.07 5.65
N SER A 41 -6.10 25.07 6.80
CA SER A 41 -6.06 23.95 7.73
C SER A 41 -6.62 22.67 7.12
N LYS A 42 -7.73 22.78 6.38
CA LYS A 42 -8.32 21.69 5.62
C LYS A 42 -7.30 21.11 4.63
N LEU A 43 -6.61 21.95 3.87
CA LEU A 43 -5.62 21.51 2.87
C LEU A 43 -4.51 20.64 3.50
N TYR A 44 -3.87 21.09 4.57
CA TYR A 44 -2.82 20.25 5.18
C TYR A 44 -3.40 19.03 5.88
N THR A 45 -4.67 19.05 6.31
CA THR A 45 -5.32 17.86 6.86
C THR A 45 -5.61 16.79 5.82
N GLU A 46 -5.96 17.19 4.60
CA GLU A 46 -6.11 16.28 3.46
C GLU A 46 -4.75 15.68 3.06
N CYS A 47 -3.67 16.46 3.12
CA CYS A 47 -2.33 16.00 2.76
C CYS A 47 -1.76 14.89 3.65
N TRP A 48 -2.24 14.76 4.90
CA TRP A 48 -1.74 13.76 5.84
C TRP A 48 -2.74 12.64 6.13
N LYS A 49 -3.73 12.43 5.25
CA LYS A 49 -4.59 11.24 5.27
C LYS A 49 -3.76 9.95 5.23
N TYR A 50 -4.26 8.91 5.87
CA TYR A 50 -3.53 7.66 6.02
C TYR A 50 -3.26 7.02 4.66
N GLU A 51 -4.32 6.80 3.88
CA GLU A 51 -4.24 6.18 2.56
C GLU A 51 -3.59 7.11 1.53
N PRO A 52 -2.54 6.67 0.81
CA PRO A 52 -1.84 7.52 -0.16
C PRO A 52 -2.74 8.07 -1.28
N HIS A 53 -3.70 7.26 -1.75
CA HIS A 53 -4.60 7.63 -2.85
C HIS A 53 -5.70 8.62 -2.43
N GLU A 54 -5.91 8.84 -1.13
CA GLU A 54 -6.82 9.87 -0.62
C GLU A 54 -6.16 11.25 -0.49
N ARG A 55 -4.82 11.32 -0.66
CA ARG A 55 -4.07 12.57 -0.56
C ARG A 55 -4.15 13.33 -1.89
N PRO A 56 -4.28 14.67 -1.85
CA PRO A 56 -4.23 15.47 -3.06
C PRO A 56 -2.86 15.35 -3.73
N ASN A 57 -2.84 15.37 -5.06
CA ASN A 57 -1.58 15.44 -5.79
C ASN A 57 -0.99 16.87 -5.72
N MET A 58 0.24 17.03 -6.20
CA MET A 58 0.93 18.33 -6.11
C MET A 58 0.23 19.44 -6.90
N GLN A 59 -0.40 19.12 -8.03
CA GLN A 59 -1.16 20.06 -8.83
C GLN A 59 -2.39 20.58 -8.08
N ASP A 60 -3.12 19.70 -7.40
CA ASP A 60 -4.29 20.04 -6.57
C ASP A 60 -3.89 20.95 -5.41
N ILE A 61 -2.78 20.65 -4.74
CA ILE A 61 -2.24 21.46 -3.64
C ILE A 61 -1.91 22.87 -4.12
N VAL A 62 -1.18 23.00 -5.24
CA VAL A 62 -0.81 24.30 -5.81
C VAL A 62 -2.03 25.08 -6.24
N SER A 63 -3.00 24.44 -6.89
CA SER A 63 -4.26 25.06 -7.30
C SER A 63 -5.02 25.62 -6.09
N THR A 64 -5.15 24.81 -5.03
CA THR A 64 -5.81 25.20 -3.78
C THR A 64 -5.11 26.40 -3.14
N LEU A 65 -3.78 26.35 -3.00
CA LEU A 65 -3.00 27.45 -2.41
C LEU A 65 -3.14 28.77 -3.19
N LYS A 66 -3.16 28.71 -4.52
CA LYS A 66 -3.38 29.89 -5.37
C LYS A 66 -4.77 30.51 -5.12
N ALA A 67 -5.80 29.67 -5.01
CA ALA A 67 -7.16 30.14 -4.72
C ALA A 67 -7.26 30.83 -3.34
N LEU A 68 -6.47 30.41 -2.36
CA LEU A 68 -6.43 31.04 -1.03
C LEU A 68 -5.75 32.42 -1.02
N ILE A 69 -4.74 32.62 -1.86
CA ILE A 69 -4.00 33.88 -1.96
C ILE A 69 -4.76 34.91 -2.79
N SER A 70 -5.54 34.46 -3.76
CA SER A 70 -6.30 35.31 -4.68
C SER A 70 -7.74 34.81 -4.79
N PRO A 71 -8.59 35.12 -3.80
CA PRO A 71 -9.99 34.68 -3.80
C PRO A 71 -10.80 35.27 -4.98
N ASP A 72 -10.28 36.28 -5.68
CA ASP A 72 -11.07 37.16 -6.54
C ASP A 72 -11.07 36.81 -8.05
N GLN A 73 -10.75 35.57 -8.46
CA GLN A 73 -10.79 35.20 -9.89
C GLN A 73 -11.49 33.87 -10.23
N ASN A 74 -12.26 33.27 -9.31
CA ASN A 74 -13.09 32.10 -9.64
C ASN A 74 -14.52 32.26 -9.10
N LYS A 75 -15.35 33.01 -9.82
CA LYS A 75 -16.81 32.84 -9.74
C LYS A 75 -17.17 31.61 -10.59
N PRO A 76 -17.71 30.51 -10.02
CA PRO A 76 -18.26 29.46 -10.85
C PRO A 76 -19.56 29.97 -11.48
N GLU A 77 -19.60 30.01 -12.81
CA GLU A 77 -20.85 30.07 -13.55
C GLU A 77 -21.66 28.81 -13.23
N SER A 78 -22.88 29.04 -12.75
CA SER A 78 -23.90 28.03 -12.61
C SER A 78 -24.35 27.57 -14.00
N ASN A 79 -24.09 26.33 -14.36
CA ASN A 79 -24.83 25.62 -15.39
C ASN A 79 -25.29 24.26 -14.86
N SER A 80 -26.51 24.31 -14.31
CA SER A 80 -27.44 23.18 -14.20
C SER A 80 -27.57 22.51 -15.56
N SER A 81 -27.39 21.19 -15.62
CA SER A 81 -28.08 20.30 -16.57
C SER A 81 -28.01 18.86 -16.08
N LEU A 82 -29.19 18.35 -15.71
CA LEU A 82 -29.48 16.94 -15.51
C LEU A 82 -29.33 16.20 -16.84
N VAL A 83 -28.59 15.09 -16.86
CA VAL A 83 -28.84 14.01 -17.84
C VAL A 83 -28.67 12.65 -17.15
N SER A 84 -29.79 11.96 -17.02
CA SER A 84 -29.94 10.54 -16.77
C SER A 84 -29.38 9.71 -17.92
N VAL A 85 -28.52 8.72 -17.67
CA VAL A 85 -28.31 7.60 -18.60
C VAL A 85 -28.15 6.28 -17.84
N ALA A 86 -28.82 5.28 -18.39
CA ALA A 86 -29.17 3.99 -17.82
C ALA A 86 -28.01 3.00 -17.64
N GLN A 87 -28.27 2.01 -16.78
CA GLN A 87 -27.53 0.75 -16.68
C GLN A 87 -27.52 -0.02 -18.01
N PRO A 88 -26.47 -0.81 -18.29
CA PRO A 88 -26.58 -2.01 -19.12
C PRO A 88 -26.60 -3.28 -18.25
N LYS A 89 -27.50 -4.21 -18.58
CA LYS A 89 -27.48 -5.61 -18.12
C LYS A 89 -27.10 -6.57 -19.26
N MET A 90 -26.06 -7.37 -18.99
CA MET A 90 -25.74 -8.78 -19.37
C MET A 90 -25.64 -9.19 -20.86
N PRO A 91 -24.87 -10.27 -21.13
CA PRO A 91 -25.52 -11.57 -21.32
C PRO A 91 -24.87 -12.75 -20.58
N ASP A 92 -25.70 -13.79 -20.38
CA ASP A 92 -25.39 -15.12 -19.86
C ASP A 92 -24.49 -15.94 -20.79
N GLY A 93 -23.65 -16.82 -20.24
CA GLY A 93 -23.01 -17.87 -21.04
C GLY A 93 -21.76 -18.55 -20.47
N LYS A 94 -21.94 -19.37 -19.43
CA LYS A 94 -21.20 -20.62 -19.09
C LYS A 94 -19.70 -20.72 -19.45
N SER A 95 -18.85 -20.75 -18.44
CA SER A 95 -18.09 -21.96 -18.05
C SER A 95 -17.42 -21.71 -16.69
N LYS A 96 -17.52 -22.70 -15.79
CA LYS A 96 -16.96 -22.63 -14.44
C LYS A 96 -15.57 -23.31 -14.49
N PRO A 97 -14.44 -22.59 -14.46
CA PRO A 97 -13.21 -23.22 -14.02
C PRO A 97 -13.26 -23.26 -12.50
N ARG A 98 -13.36 -24.47 -11.98
CA ARG A 98 -13.36 -24.77 -10.55
C ARG A 98 -11.94 -24.54 -10.04
N ASN A 99 -11.66 -23.38 -9.45
CA ASN A 99 -10.49 -23.21 -8.60
C ASN A 99 -10.85 -22.26 -7.46
N THR A 100 -11.20 -22.80 -6.29
CA THR A 100 -11.49 -22.00 -5.09
C THR A 100 -10.18 -21.48 -4.51
N LYS A 101 -9.70 -20.34 -5.01
CA LYS A 101 -8.72 -19.51 -4.29
C LYS A 101 -9.40 -18.95 -3.03
N SER A 102 -8.66 -18.77 -1.94
CA SER A 102 -9.23 -18.24 -0.69
C SER A 102 -9.67 -16.78 -0.88
N LYS A 103 -10.69 -16.32 -0.14
CA LYS A 103 -11.12 -14.92 -0.16
C LYS A 103 -9.97 -13.94 0.14
N GLU A 104 -9.00 -14.39 0.93
CA GLU A 104 -7.82 -13.60 1.30
C GLU A 104 -6.85 -13.43 0.13
N GLN A 105 -6.68 -14.47 -0.72
CA GLN A 105 -5.90 -14.39 -1.95
C GLN A 105 -6.53 -13.41 -2.96
N GLU A 106 -7.85 -13.43 -3.12
CA GLU A 106 -8.56 -12.49 -4.01
C GLU A 106 -8.39 -11.04 -3.54
N LYS A 107 -8.49 -10.82 -2.22
CA LYS A 107 -8.27 -9.51 -1.61
C LYS A 107 -6.82 -9.04 -1.79
N PHE A 108 -5.84 -9.93 -1.58
CA PHE A 108 -4.43 -9.64 -1.80
C PHE A 108 -4.19 -9.19 -3.24
N ASN A 109 -4.71 -9.94 -4.21
CA ASN A 109 -4.54 -9.64 -5.63
C ASN A 109 -5.15 -8.28 -6.00
N THR A 110 -6.34 -8.00 -5.49
CA THR A 110 -7.01 -6.72 -5.75
C THR A 110 -6.21 -5.55 -5.19
N GLN A 111 -5.61 -5.73 -4.01
CA GLN A 111 -4.87 -4.67 -3.34
C GLN A 111 -3.48 -4.42 -3.94
N TYR A 112 -2.76 -5.47 -4.34
CA TYR A 112 -1.34 -5.36 -4.68
C TYR A 112 -0.99 -5.58 -6.15
N SER A 113 -1.92 -6.01 -7.01
CA SER A 113 -1.63 -6.32 -8.43
C SER A 113 -1.04 -5.16 -9.24
N LYS A 114 -1.26 -3.93 -8.82
CA LYS A 114 -0.78 -2.72 -9.51
C LYS A 114 0.36 -2.03 -8.76
N GLU A 115 0.70 -2.50 -7.58
CA GLU A 115 1.69 -1.87 -6.72
C GLU A 115 3.11 -2.22 -7.16
N LYS A 116 4.03 -1.27 -6.95
CA LYS A 116 5.45 -1.46 -7.22
C LYS A 116 6.16 -2.23 -6.12
N GLU A 117 5.68 -2.10 -4.88
CA GLU A 117 6.30 -2.68 -3.70
C GLU A 117 5.24 -3.32 -2.81
N ILE A 118 5.51 -4.55 -2.37
CA ILE A 118 4.67 -5.26 -1.40
C ILE A 118 5.47 -5.45 -0.13
N TYR A 119 5.01 -4.82 0.95
CA TYR A 119 5.59 -4.96 2.28
C TYR A 119 4.53 -5.49 3.24
N ILE A 120 4.65 -6.76 3.64
CA ILE A 120 3.73 -7.40 4.59
C ILE A 120 4.52 -8.04 5.70
N VAL A 121 4.16 -7.64 6.91
CA VAL A 121 4.79 -8.11 8.14
C VAL A 121 3.71 -8.73 9.02
N GLY A 122 3.93 -9.97 9.46
CA GLY A 122 3.03 -10.70 10.34
C GLY A 122 3.03 -10.19 11.79
N SER A 123 2.19 -10.83 12.62
CA SER A 123 1.77 -10.29 13.92
C SER A 123 2.80 -10.31 15.06
N ARG A 124 3.93 -10.99 14.89
CA ARG A 124 4.97 -11.17 15.92
C ARG A 124 6.20 -10.29 15.65
N SER A 125 6.30 -9.67 14.47
CA SER A 125 7.34 -8.68 14.22
C SER A 125 7.13 -7.47 15.13
N ILE A 126 8.21 -6.90 15.65
CA ILE A 126 8.15 -5.58 16.31
C ILE A 126 7.52 -4.55 15.38
N LEU A 127 7.76 -4.66 14.07
CA LEU A 127 7.16 -3.79 13.05
C LEU A 127 5.65 -4.00 12.88
N PHE A 128 5.06 -5.06 13.43
CA PHE A 128 3.62 -5.30 13.38
C PHE A 128 2.80 -4.20 14.04
N SER A 129 3.30 -3.64 15.16
CA SER A 129 2.65 -2.50 15.80
C SER A 129 2.70 -1.23 14.95
N PHE A 130 3.56 -1.20 13.92
CA PHE A 130 3.77 -0.09 12.98
C PHE A 130 3.08 -0.30 11.62
N PHE A 131 2.99 -1.54 11.15
CA PHE A 131 2.35 -1.86 9.88
C PHE A 131 1.25 -2.88 10.16
N LYS A 132 0.11 -2.39 10.64
CA LYS A 132 -1.09 -3.23 10.79
C LYS A 132 -1.63 -3.54 9.39
N SER A 133 -1.04 -4.54 8.75
CA SER A 133 -1.51 -5.09 7.48
C SER A 133 -2.72 -5.99 7.73
N GLU A 134 -3.76 -5.85 6.91
CA GLU A 134 -4.92 -6.75 6.95
C GLU A 134 -4.55 -8.20 6.58
N PHE A 135 -3.38 -8.42 5.98
CA PHE A 135 -2.86 -9.73 5.56
C PHE A 135 -1.92 -10.37 6.58
N THR A 136 -1.84 -9.84 7.80
CA THR A 136 -1.03 -10.44 8.88
C THR A 136 -1.47 -11.85 9.30
N LYS A 137 -2.69 -12.24 8.92
CA LYS A 137 -3.25 -13.58 9.11
C LYS A 137 -3.07 -14.50 7.89
N LEU A 138 -2.46 -14.02 6.81
CA LEU A 138 -2.26 -14.80 5.60
C LEU A 138 -1.44 -16.06 5.94
N GLU A 139 -2.05 -17.21 5.78
CA GLU A 139 -1.48 -18.51 6.12
C GLU A 139 -1.65 -19.52 4.98
N GLY A 140 -0.82 -20.56 4.98
CA GLY A 140 -0.90 -21.60 3.95
C GLY A 140 -0.16 -21.19 2.67
N SER A 141 -0.88 -20.85 1.61
CA SER A 141 -0.29 -20.62 0.28
C SER A 141 -0.58 -19.23 -0.25
N LEU A 142 0.44 -18.57 -0.80
CA LEU A 142 0.31 -17.32 -1.54
C LEU A 142 0.76 -17.52 -2.99
N GLU A 143 -0.09 -17.11 -3.93
CA GLU A 143 0.22 -17.06 -5.36
C GLU A 143 0.26 -15.62 -5.85
N ILE A 144 1.37 -15.22 -6.46
CA ILE A 144 1.56 -13.93 -7.13
C ILE A 144 1.79 -14.24 -8.61
N GLU A 145 0.92 -13.76 -9.48
CA GLU A 145 0.92 -14.11 -10.90
C GLU A 145 0.54 -12.87 -11.72
N GLY A 146 1.41 -12.48 -12.66
CA GLY A 146 1.13 -11.38 -13.60
C GLY A 146 1.19 -9.97 -12.98
N PHE A 147 1.98 -9.75 -11.93
CA PHE A 147 2.12 -8.42 -11.33
C PHE A 147 3.20 -7.64 -12.08
N GLU A 148 2.83 -7.05 -13.23
CA GLU A 148 3.76 -6.45 -14.20
C GLU A 148 4.57 -5.26 -13.65
N ASN A 149 4.05 -4.55 -12.65
CA ASN A 149 4.71 -3.38 -12.05
C ASN A 149 5.55 -3.72 -10.80
N LEU A 150 5.46 -4.94 -10.30
CA LEU A 150 6.02 -5.30 -9.02
C LEU A 150 7.54 -5.41 -9.11
N GLU A 151 8.24 -4.60 -8.33
CA GLU A 151 9.71 -4.52 -8.29
C GLU A 151 10.25 -5.20 -7.03
N ILE A 152 9.58 -5.03 -5.89
CA ILE A 152 10.05 -5.49 -4.57
C ILE A 152 8.96 -6.25 -3.83
N ILE A 153 9.31 -7.42 -3.29
CA ILE A 153 8.51 -8.18 -2.33
C ILE A 153 9.27 -8.31 -1.02
N ASN A 154 8.64 -7.92 0.08
CA ASN A 154 9.13 -8.17 1.43
C ASN A 154 8.01 -8.80 2.26
N LEU A 155 8.18 -10.08 2.60
CA LEU A 155 7.24 -10.85 3.39
C LEU A 155 7.96 -11.37 4.64
N LYS A 156 7.53 -10.89 5.81
CA LYS A 156 8.15 -11.23 7.09
C LYS A 156 7.13 -11.77 8.08
N ASP A 157 7.55 -12.77 8.85
CA ASP A 157 6.78 -13.30 9.98
C ASP A 157 5.34 -13.79 9.63
N LEU A 158 5.12 -14.21 8.39
CA LEU A 158 3.87 -14.83 7.94
C LEU A 158 3.90 -16.35 8.15
N LYS A 159 2.71 -16.96 8.28
CA LYS A 159 2.55 -18.42 8.42
C LYS A 159 2.36 -19.10 7.06
N LEU A 160 3.15 -18.69 6.08
CA LEU A 160 3.13 -19.30 4.74
C LEU A 160 3.93 -20.60 4.72
N ASN A 161 3.34 -21.61 4.11
CA ASN A 161 3.93 -22.91 3.82
C ASN A 161 4.37 -23.01 2.35
N SER A 162 3.72 -22.27 1.45
CA SER A 162 4.02 -22.24 0.02
C SER A 162 3.93 -20.83 -0.55
N LEU A 163 4.91 -20.44 -1.35
CA LEU A 163 4.92 -19.19 -2.12
C LEU A 163 5.22 -19.49 -3.58
N LYS A 164 4.37 -19.01 -4.47
CA LYS A 164 4.54 -19.14 -5.92
C LYS A 164 4.48 -17.76 -6.55
N ILE A 165 5.51 -17.42 -7.31
CA ILE A 165 5.64 -16.15 -8.04
C ILE A 165 5.83 -16.50 -9.51
N ASN A 166 4.93 -16.06 -10.38
CA ASN A 166 5.04 -16.26 -11.83
C ASN A 166 4.79 -14.95 -12.58
N ASP A 167 5.41 -14.81 -13.74
CA ASP A 167 5.14 -13.73 -14.70
C ASP A 167 5.26 -12.32 -14.07
N CYS A 168 6.28 -12.11 -13.22
CA CYS A 168 6.55 -10.81 -12.59
C CYS A 168 7.81 -10.20 -13.23
N SER A 169 7.63 -9.58 -14.40
CA SER A 169 8.72 -9.14 -15.28
C SER A 169 9.65 -8.08 -14.67
N GLN A 170 9.14 -7.22 -13.80
CA GLN A 170 9.92 -6.16 -13.15
C GLN A 170 10.49 -6.54 -11.78
N LEU A 171 10.18 -7.75 -11.28
CA LEU A 171 10.57 -8.17 -9.95
C LEU A 171 12.09 -8.37 -9.88
N ASN A 172 12.75 -7.61 -9.03
CA ASN A 172 14.20 -7.63 -8.87
C ASN A 172 14.64 -7.92 -7.42
N LYS A 173 13.74 -7.86 -6.43
CA LYS A 173 14.09 -8.12 -5.04
C LYS A 173 13.01 -8.88 -4.28
N VAL A 174 13.42 -9.94 -3.59
CA VAL A 174 12.52 -10.78 -2.79
C VAL A 174 13.14 -11.10 -1.44
N ASP A 175 12.61 -10.47 -0.38
CA ASP A 175 13.00 -10.73 1.01
C ASP A 175 11.99 -11.67 1.68
N LEU A 176 12.44 -12.89 1.99
CA LEU A 176 11.68 -13.95 2.65
C LEU A 176 12.37 -14.41 3.94
N SER A 177 13.31 -13.62 4.45
CA SER A 177 14.23 -14.00 5.52
C SER A 177 13.56 -14.49 6.81
N GLU A 178 12.30 -14.12 7.05
CA GLU A 178 11.57 -14.46 8.27
C GLU A 178 10.42 -15.47 8.04
N LEU A 179 10.32 -16.06 6.84
CA LEU A 179 9.30 -17.08 6.53
C LEU A 179 9.73 -18.49 6.97
N THR A 180 9.98 -18.66 8.28
CA THR A 180 10.51 -19.90 8.88
C THR A 180 9.67 -21.15 8.63
N LYS A 181 8.39 -21.01 8.27
CA LYS A 181 7.47 -22.12 7.95
C LYS A 181 7.41 -22.48 6.47
N LEU A 182 8.06 -21.72 5.60
CA LEU A 182 7.97 -21.93 4.16
C LEU A 182 8.64 -23.26 3.79
N THR A 183 7.87 -24.15 3.17
CA THR A 183 8.32 -25.48 2.73
C THR A 183 8.53 -25.56 1.23
N SER A 184 7.85 -24.71 0.46
CA SER A 184 7.91 -24.67 -1.00
C SER A 184 8.02 -23.23 -1.49
N LEU A 185 9.06 -22.96 -2.29
CA LEU A 185 9.24 -21.71 -3.02
C LEU A 185 9.37 -22.01 -4.52
N TYR A 186 8.51 -21.36 -5.30
CA TYR A 186 8.48 -21.51 -6.75
C TYR A 186 8.49 -20.14 -7.40
N VAL A 187 9.51 -19.85 -8.20
CA VAL A 187 9.64 -18.63 -8.97
C VAL A 187 9.81 -19.00 -10.44
N ARG A 188 8.97 -18.44 -11.31
CA ARG A 188 9.06 -18.62 -12.77
C ARG A 188 8.89 -17.29 -13.49
N ASP A 189 9.57 -17.12 -14.62
CA ASP A 189 9.33 -16.02 -15.56
C ASP A 189 9.53 -14.64 -14.88
N CYS A 190 10.58 -14.55 -14.04
CA CYS A 190 10.99 -13.34 -13.31
C CYS A 190 12.43 -12.96 -13.72
N PRO A 191 12.64 -12.44 -14.94
CA PRO A 191 13.96 -12.33 -15.57
C PRO A 191 14.93 -11.38 -14.85
N ASN A 192 14.42 -10.39 -14.11
CA ASN A 192 15.23 -9.40 -13.38
C ASN A 192 15.65 -9.87 -11.98
N LEU A 193 15.16 -11.03 -11.53
CA LEU A 193 15.47 -11.56 -10.21
C LEU A 193 16.71 -12.45 -10.30
N THR A 194 17.80 -12.07 -9.63
CA THR A 194 18.99 -12.93 -9.50
C THR A 194 18.92 -13.79 -8.24
N THR A 195 19.74 -14.84 -8.18
CA THR A 195 19.79 -15.74 -7.01
C THR A 195 20.26 -15.05 -5.74
N ASP A 196 21.05 -13.98 -5.87
CA ASP A 196 21.57 -13.20 -4.73
C ASP A 196 20.52 -12.21 -4.20
N ASP A 197 19.52 -11.86 -5.02
CA ASP A 197 18.43 -10.95 -4.66
C ASP A 197 17.33 -11.62 -3.82
N CYS A 198 17.41 -12.95 -3.68
CA CYS A 198 16.55 -13.73 -2.81
C CYS A 198 17.21 -13.91 -1.44
N SER A 199 16.72 -13.20 -0.42
CA SER A 199 17.20 -13.40 0.97
C SER A 199 16.62 -14.69 1.58
N LEU A 200 17.20 -15.83 1.21
CA LEU A 200 16.77 -17.18 1.63
C LEU A 200 17.39 -17.66 2.95
N ILE A 201 18.26 -16.86 3.57
CA ILE A 201 19.12 -17.22 4.71
C ILE A 201 18.33 -17.77 5.92
N GLY A 202 17.05 -17.40 6.09
CA GLY A 202 16.21 -17.84 7.20
C GLY A 202 15.16 -18.93 6.89
N LEU A 203 15.16 -19.51 5.69
CA LEU A 203 14.16 -20.51 5.27
C LEU A 203 14.52 -21.93 5.74
N THR A 204 14.61 -22.14 7.05
CA THR A 204 15.08 -23.40 7.66
C THR A 204 14.19 -24.62 7.37
N SER A 205 12.94 -24.41 6.96
CA SER A 205 11.96 -25.48 6.69
C SER A 205 11.80 -25.81 5.21
N LEU A 206 12.59 -25.17 4.33
CA LEU A 206 12.44 -25.29 2.88
C LEU A 206 12.80 -26.70 2.40
N LYS A 207 11.90 -27.33 1.67
CA LYS A 207 12.08 -28.68 1.10
C LYS A 207 12.15 -28.67 -0.43
N SER A 208 11.54 -27.65 -1.05
CA SER A 208 11.47 -27.50 -2.49
C SER A 208 11.77 -26.04 -2.86
N LEU A 209 12.77 -25.86 -3.72
CA LEU A 209 13.14 -24.58 -4.32
C LEU A 209 13.23 -24.76 -5.83
N LYS A 210 12.48 -23.95 -6.58
CA LYS A 210 12.61 -23.90 -8.04
C LYS A 210 12.59 -22.45 -8.50
N ILE A 211 13.66 -22.03 -9.16
CA ILE A 211 13.79 -20.73 -9.82
C ILE A 211 14.05 -21.01 -11.29
N ILE A 212 13.19 -20.51 -12.16
CA ILE A 212 13.28 -20.69 -13.61
C ILE A 212 13.06 -19.31 -14.23
N ASN A 213 14.06 -18.80 -14.93
CA ASN A 213 13.94 -17.55 -15.70
C ASN A 213 13.73 -17.86 -17.18
#